data_AF-A0A9D1RIE8-F1
#
_entry.id   AF-A0A9D1RIE8-F1
#
_cell.length_a   1.000
_cell.length_b   1.000
_cell.length_c   1.000
_cell.angle_alpha   90.00
_cell.angle_beta   90.00
_cell.angle_gamma   90.00
#
_symmetry.space_group_name_H-M   'P 1'
#
loop_
_entity.id
_entity.type
_entity.pdbx_description
1 polymer ?
#
loop_
_entity_poly.entity_id
_entity_poly.type
_entity_poly.pdbx_seq_one_letter_code
_entity_poly.pdbx_strand_id
1 'polypeptide(L)'
;LYKGGTSQDLVAVGLLNPDKKTYDDGKKEFLFRISIPNMLSFLATRDFDGYVPGISDIIEGGYTDSDNQRALSFEEKQLKGRQAINSLALYRQAKAGKDTAAMNIHAKELNDNIACFGYGYIDKAEDSVPNVPLCFYSFRVMVLLGAYFVVFFALMLFLSKRDMLHKYRWTQYLAVVSIFLAYITAQSGWIVAEAGRQPWAIQDILPVGVGVSSVSISGVQTTFMIFAILFTVMLSAMIGIMVKQIRKGPQN
;
A
#
# COMPACT_ATOMS: atom_id res chain seq x y z
N LEU A 1 10.04 7.43 -2.60
CA LEU A 1 11.40 7.88 -2.93
C LEU A 1 11.80 7.15 -4.20
N TYR A 2 12.26 7.84 -5.25
CA TYR A 2 12.66 7.13 -6.48
C TYR A 2 14.10 6.64 -6.41
N LYS A 3 15.06 7.48 -5.98
CA LYS A 3 16.46 7.07 -5.73
C LYS A 3 16.75 7.02 -4.24
N GLY A 4 17.35 5.94 -3.74
CA GLY A 4 17.69 5.79 -2.33
C GLY A 4 18.99 6.48 -1.95
N GLY A 5 19.31 6.37 -0.68
CA GLY A 5 20.51 6.94 -0.10
C GLY A 5 20.46 6.97 1.43
N THR A 6 21.52 7.50 2.03
CA THR A 6 21.57 7.84 3.46
C THR A 6 20.90 9.19 3.71
N SER A 7 20.46 9.42 4.95
CA SER A 7 19.96 10.72 5.42
C SER A 7 18.82 11.28 4.55
N GLN A 8 17.83 10.43 4.26
CA GLN A 8 16.71 10.77 3.38
C GLN A 8 15.67 11.64 4.07
N ASP A 9 15.20 12.65 3.35
CA ASP A 9 14.16 13.55 3.82
C ASP A 9 12.75 12.95 3.70
N LEU A 10 11.87 13.31 4.64
CA LEU A 10 10.44 13.06 4.50
C LEU A 10 9.77 14.23 3.77
N VAL A 11 9.21 13.98 2.58
CA VAL A 11 8.43 15.01 1.85
C VAL A 11 7.08 15.23 2.55
N ALA A 12 6.96 16.37 3.23
CA ALA A 12 5.76 16.78 3.95
C ALA A 12 4.67 17.29 2.99
N VAL A 13 5.05 18.13 2.02
CA VAL A 13 4.17 18.61 0.94
C VAL A 13 4.91 18.49 -0.37
N GLY A 14 4.31 17.88 -1.38
CA GLY A 14 4.94 17.77 -2.68
C GLY A 14 3.93 17.62 -3.81
N LEU A 15 4.24 18.21 -4.96
CA LEU A 15 3.53 18.01 -6.21
C LEU A 15 4.39 17.12 -7.10
N LEU A 16 3.93 15.89 -7.32
CA LEU A 16 4.60 14.95 -8.21
C LEU A 16 4.53 15.44 -9.64
N ASN A 17 5.60 15.20 -10.39
CA ASN A 17 5.65 15.54 -11.80
C ASN A 17 4.83 14.53 -12.63
N PRO A 18 3.71 14.92 -13.26
CA PRO A 18 2.89 14.00 -14.06
C PRO A 18 3.62 13.48 -15.31
N ASP A 19 4.70 14.14 -15.73
CA ASP A 19 5.49 13.73 -16.88
C ASP A 19 6.42 12.56 -16.59
N LYS A 20 6.69 12.25 -15.30
CA LYS A 20 7.50 11.09 -14.89
C LYS A 20 6.59 9.87 -14.84
N LYS A 21 6.79 8.93 -15.77
CA LYS A 21 5.95 7.73 -15.91
C LYS A 21 6.67 6.47 -15.41
N THR A 22 7.99 6.42 -15.53
CA THR A 22 8.83 5.30 -15.08
C THR A 22 9.87 5.73 -14.05
N TYR A 23 10.52 4.74 -13.44
CA TYR A 23 11.57 4.95 -12.44
C TYR A 23 12.80 5.65 -13.05
N ASP A 24 13.17 5.33 -14.29
CA ASP A 24 14.40 5.81 -14.97
C ASP A 24 14.17 6.79 -16.14
N ASP A 25 13.02 7.49 -16.17
CA ASP A 25 12.73 8.46 -17.25
C ASP A 25 13.66 9.72 -17.28
N GLY A 26 14.69 9.81 -16.42
CA GLY A 26 15.56 11.00 -16.29
C GLY A 26 14.86 12.31 -15.86
N LYS A 27 13.54 12.29 -15.71
CA LYS A 27 12.72 13.44 -15.30
C LYS A 27 12.75 13.64 -13.79
N LYS A 28 12.67 14.90 -13.38
CA LYS A 28 12.54 15.30 -11.97
C LYS A 28 11.29 14.69 -11.35
N GLU A 29 11.44 14.16 -10.15
CA GLU A 29 10.39 13.48 -9.38
C GLU A 29 9.28 14.43 -8.93
N PHE A 30 9.65 15.65 -8.55
CA PHE A 30 8.76 16.67 -8.01
C PHE A 30 8.86 17.95 -8.82
N LEU A 31 7.71 18.57 -9.10
CA LEU A 31 7.63 19.96 -9.55
C LEU A 31 7.85 20.91 -8.37
N PHE A 32 7.38 20.51 -7.19
CA PHE A 32 7.49 21.26 -5.95
C PHE A 32 7.60 20.29 -4.77
N ARG A 33 8.50 20.55 -3.81
CA ARG A 33 8.61 19.78 -2.57
C ARG A 33 9.03 20.63 -1.38
N ILE A 34 8.39 20.40 -0.24
CA ILE A 34 8.80 20.83 1.10
C ILE A 34 9.08 19.54 1.87
N SER A 35 10.31 19.38 2.35
CA SER A 35 10.77 18.18 3.03
C SER A 35 11.33 18.48 4.42
N ILE A 36 11.22 17.51 5.31
CA ILE A 36 11.78 17.54 6.66
C ILE A 36 13.07 16.71 6.64
N PRO A 37 14.24 17.32 6.92
CA PRO A 37 15.52 16.64 6.82
C PRO A 37 15.61 15.37 7.66
N ASN A 38 16.21 14.31 7.11
CA ASN A 38 16.56 13.03 7.78
C ASN A 38 15.40 12.26 8.43
N MET A 39 14.16 12.76 8.33
CA MET A 39 13.01 12.18 9.00
C MET A 39 12.62 10.83 8.38
N LEU A 40 12.83 10.63 7.08
CA LEU A 40 12.52 9.36 6.43
C LEU A 40 13.51 8.26 6.89
N SER A 41 14.81 8.57 6.92
CA SER A 41 15.83 7.64 7.43
C SER A 41 15.56 7.26 8.89
N PHE A 42 15.25 8.24 9.74
CA PHE A 42 14.92 7.97 11.14
C PHE A 42 13.69 7.09 11.31
N LEU A 43 12.61 7.34 10.56
CA LEU A 43 11.39 6.54 10.66
C LEU A 43 11.59 5.11 10.12
N ALA A 44 12.42 4.93 9.10
CA ALA A 44 12.65 3.63 8.46
C ALA A 44 13.64 2.76 9.25
N THR A 45 14.75 3.34 9.69
CA THR A 45 15.90 2.60 10.25
C THR A 45 16.12 2.84 11.74
N ARG A 46 15.40 3.80 12.35
CA ARG A 46 15.65 4.35 13.69
C ARG A 46 16.98 5.10 13.82
N ASP A 47 17.66 5.35 12.71
CA ASP A 47 18.87 6.16 12.60
C ASP A 47 18.67 7.30 11.59
N PHE A 48 19.15 8.49 11.91
CA PHE A 48 19.05 9.66 11.02
C PHE A 48 19.90 9.49 9.75
N ASP A 49 20.96 8.68 9.80
CA ASP A 49 21.86 8.44 8.66
C ASP A 49 21.65 7.06 8.01
N GLY A 50 20.61 6.32 8.42
CA GLY A 50 20.32 5.01 7.85
C GLY A 50 19.99 5.07 6.36
N TYR A 51 20.46 4.05 5.63
CA TYR A 51 20.21 3.90 4.20
C TYR A 51 18.76 3.48 3.95
N VAL A 52 18.05 4.22 3.11
CA VAL A 52 16.69 3.88 2.67
C VAL A 52 16.73 3.61 1.17
N PRO A 53 16.38 2.39 0.72
CA PRO A 53 16.36 2.06 -0.69
C PRO A 53 15.24 2.80 -1.42
N GLY A 54 15.56 3.30 -2.62
CA GLY A 54 14.59 3.86 -3.56
C GLY A 54 14.01 2.80 -4.50
N ILE A 55 13.04 3.21 -5.32
CA ILE A 55 12.45 2.36 -6.36
C ILE A 55 13.51 1.88 -7.36
N SER A 56 14.44 2.76 -7.78
CA SER A 56 15.53 2.38 -8.69
C SER A 56 16.41 1.30 -8.07
N ASP A 57 16.77 1.46 -6.79
CA ASP A 57 17.71 0.55 -6.13
C ASP A 57 17.07 -0.83 -5.87
N ILE A 58 15.75 -0.87 -5.66
CA ILE A 58 14.99 -2.13 -5.53
C ILE A 58 14.96 -2.89 -6.86
N ILE A 59 14.90 -2.17 -7.98
CA ILE A 59 14.85 -2.77 -9.32
C ILE A 59 16.26 -3.19 -9.77
N GLU A 60 17.23 -2.29 -9.67
CA GLU A 60 18.62 -2.50 -10.09
C GLU A 60 19.36 -3.45 -9.13
N GLY A 61 18.92 -3.52 -7.87
CA GLY A 61 19.56 -4.30 -6.81
C GLY A 61 20.91 -3.71 -6.39
N GLY A 62 21.70 -4.52 -5.67
CA GLY A 62 23.08 -4.17 -5.31
C GLY A 62 23.26 -3.28 -4.08
N TYR A 63 22.18 -2.78 -3.48
CA TYR A 63 22.26 -2.14 -2.16
C TYR A 63 22.39 -3.17 -1.04
N THR A 64 22.90 -2.72 0.10
CA THR A 64 23.01 -3.55 1.31
C THR A 64 21.69 -3.46 2.05
N ASP A 65 21.00 -4.60 2.18
CA ASP A 65 19.74 -4.68 2.91
C ASP A 65 19.98 -4.56 4.43
N SER A 66 18.90 -4.41 5.19
CA SER A 66 18.90 -4.30 6.66
C SER A 66 19.59 -5.50 7.34
N ASP A 67 19.61 -6.66 6.68
CA ASP A 67 20.28 -7.89 7.12
C ASP A 67 21.74 -8.01 6.66
N ASN A 68 22.32 -6.91 6.18
CA ASN A 68 23.70 -6.81 5.68
C ASN A 68 23.98 -7.74 4.48
N GLN A 69 22.94 -8.15 3.75
CA GLN A 69 23.03 -8.96 2.54
C GLN A 69 22.89 -8.08 1.30
N ARG A 70 23.50 -8.50 0.19
CA ARG A 70 23.32 -7.84 -1.11
C ARG A 70 21.92 -8.12 -1.63
N ALA A 71 21.14 -7.06 -1.83
CA ALA A 71 19.83 -7.18 -2.45
C ALA A 71 19.98 -7.66 -3.90
N LEU A 72 19.21 -8.69 -4.25
CA LEU A 72 19.12 -9.23 -5.61
C LEU A 72 18.40 -8.22 -6.52
N SER A 73 18.90 -8.07 -7.74
CA SER A 73 18.25 -7.29 -8.79
C SER A 73 16.93 -7.92 -9.23
N PHE A 74 16.06 -7.14 -9.88
CA PHE A 74 14.82 -7.64 -10.45
C PHE A 74 15.07 -8.76 -11.47
N GLU A 75 16.10 -8.64 -12.31
CA GLU A 75 16.44 -9.66 -13.31
C GLU A 75 16.88 -10.98 -12.65
N GLU A 76 17.71 -10.92 -11.61
CA GLU A 76 18.12 -12.10 -10.84
C GLU A 76 16.92 -12.78 -10.15
N LYS A 77 16.01 -11.97 -9.57
CA LYS A 77 14.77 -12.47 -8.95
C LYS A 77 13.86 -13.11 -9.99
N GLN A 78 13.73 -12.51 -11.17
CA GLN A 78 12.91 -13.03 -12.27
C GLN A 78 13.47 -14.37 -12.78
N LEU A 79 14.79 -14.49 -12.92
CA LEU A 79 15.44 -15.74 -13.33
C LEU A 79 15.21 -16.86 -12.32
N LYS A 80 15.41 -16.59 -11.02
CA LYS A 80 15.10 -17.54 -9.94
C LYS A 80 13.61 -17.91 -9.89
N GLY A 81 12.72 -16.94 -10.11
CA GLY A 81 11.28 -17.17 -10.20
C GLY A 81 10.91 -18.12 -11.35
N ARG A 82 11.47 -17.91 -12.54
CA ARG A 82 11.26 -18.80 -13.70
C ARG A 82 11.79 -20.20 -13.46
N GLN A 83 12.95 -20.32 -12.80
CA GLN A 83 13.48 -21.62 -12.38
C GLN A 83 12.53 -22.32 -11.39
N ALA A 84 12.01 -21.61 -10.40
CA ALA A 84 11.06 -22.15 -9.43
C ALA A 84 9.75 -22.64 -10.09
N ILE A 85 9.22 -21.89 -11.07
CA ILE A 85 8.05 -22.30 -11.84
C ILE A 85 8.32 -23.58 -12.64
N ASN A 86 9.50 -23.68 -13.26
CA ASN A 86 9.90 -24.88 -14.00
C ASN A 86 10.07 -26.09 -13.06
N SER A 87 10.77 -25.92 -11.93
CA SER A 87 10.92 -26.98 -10.92
C SER A 87 9.55 -27.42 -10.36
N LEU A 88 8.58 -26.52 -10.21
CA LEU A 88 7.21 -26.89 -9.83
C LEU A 88 6.52 -27.72 -10.91
N ALA A 89 6.69 -27.38 -12.19
CA ALA A 89 6.14 -28.15 -13.31
C ALA A 89 6.76 -29.56 -13.38
N LEU A 90 8.08 -29.66 -13.24
CA LEU A 90 8.81 -30.93 -13.20
C LEU A 90 8.42 -31.78 -11.99
N TYR A 91 8.25 -31.16 -10.81
CA TYR A 91 7.74 -31.84 -9.63
C TYR A 91 6.34 -32.42 -9.86
N ARG A 92 5.44 -31.68 -10.53
CA ARG A 92 4.10 -32.18 -10.89
C ARG A 92 4.16 -33.36 -11.84
N GLN A 93 5.07 -33.32 -12.83
CA GLN A 93 5.29 -34.43 -13.76
C GLN A 93 5.85 -35.67 -13.04
N ALA A 94 6.86 -35.50 -12.19
CA ALA A 94 7.44 -36.58 -11.39
C ALA A 94 6.41 -37.20 -10.43
N LYS A 95 5.54 -36.37 -9.83
CA LYS A 95 4.42 -36.84 -8.99
C LYS A 95 3.39 -37.65 -9.80
N ALA A 96 3.08 -37.23 -11.03
CA ALA A 96 2.22 -38.00 -11.92
C ALA A 96 2.86 -39.33 -12.33
N GLY A 97 4.18 -39.35 -12.53
CA GLY A 97 4.98 -40.55 -12.83
C GLY A 97 5.33 -41.43 -11.61
N LYS A 98 4.96 -41.02 -10.39
CA LYS A 98 5.30 -41.69 -9.11
C LYS A 98 6.81 -41.85 -8.85
N ASP A 99 7.65 -41.01 -9.45
CA ASP A 99 9.10 -41.01 -9.22
C ASP A 99 9.45 -40.20 -7.96
N THR A 100 9.73 -40.89 -6.86
CA THR A 100 10.03 -40.28 -5.55
C THR A 100 11.40 -39.62 -5.49
N ALA A 101 12.37 -40.04 -6.32
CA ALA A 101 13.70 -39.47 -6.34
C ALA A 101 13.69 -38.11 -7.06
N ALA A 102 13.08 -38.05 -8.25
CA ALA A 102 12.91 -36.82 -9.00
C ALA A 102 12.03 -35.80 -8.25
N MET A 103 11.01 -36.27 -7.51
CA MET A 103 10.19 -35.41 -6.65
C MET A 103 11.02 -34.69 -5.58
N ASN A 104 11.94 -35.39 -4.89
CA ASN A 104 12.73 -34.79 -3.82
C ASN A 104 13.74 -33.77 -4.36
N ILE A 105 14.31 -34.01 -5.54
CA ILE A 105 15.24 -33.08 -6.20
C ILE A 105 14.51 -31.78 -6.56
N HIS A 106 13.41 -31.87 -7.29
CA HIS A 106 12.66 -30.68 -7.71
C HIS A 106 11.97 -29.95 -6.55
N ALA A 107 11.58 -30.67 -5.48
CA ALA A 107 11.06 -30.03 -4.27
C ALA A 107 12.13 -29.19 -3.56
N LYS A 108 13.38 -29.66 -3.54
CA LYS A 108 14.49 -28.90 -2.97
C LYS A 108 14.80 -27.64 -3.79
N GLU A 109 14.93 -27.78 -5.11
CA GLU A 109 15.15 -26.65 -6.03
C GLU A 109 14.02 -25.61 -5.98
N LEU A 110 12.78 -26.08 -5.80
CA LEU A 110 11.62 -25.22 -5.61
C LEU A 110 11.72 -24.44 -4.29
N ASN A 111 12.00 -25.12 -3.17
CA ASN A 111 12.12 -24.48 -1.85
C ASN A 111 13.24 -23.44 -1.81
N ASP A 112 14.37 -23.69 -2.48
CA ASP A 112 15.50 -22.76 -2.52
C ASP A 112 15.16 -21.45 -3.26
N ASN A 113 14.22 -21.49 -4.23
CA ASN A 113 13.86 -20.35 -5.06
C ASN A 113 12.44 -19.80 -4.82
N ILE A 114 11.68 -20.38 -3.88
CA ILE A 114 10.27 -20.05 -3.66
C ILE A 114 10.06 -18.59 -3.25
N ALA A 115 11.05 -17.99 -2.59
CA ALA A 115 11.02 -16.59 -2.17
C ALA A 115 10.93 -15.61 -3.36
N CYS A 116 11.30 -16.02 -4.57
CA CYS A 116 11.21 -15.19 -5.77
C CYS A 116 10.17 -15.72 -6.79
N PHE A 117 9.33 -16.68 -6.39
CA PHE A 117 8.44 -17.42 -7.29
C PHE A 117 7.55 -16.48 -8.12
N GLY A 118 6.97 -15.46 -7.49
CA GLY A 118 6.03 -14.56 -8.15
C GLY A 118 6.68 -13.64 -9.19
N TYR A 119 7.97 -13.32 -9.04
CA TYR A 119 8.71 -12.51 -10.03
C TYR A 119 8.83 -13.21 -11.38
N GLY A 120 8.72 -14.53 -11.44
CA GLY A 120 8.76 -15.27 -12.71
C GLY A 120 7.59 -14.95 -13.66
N TYR A 121 6.49 -14.39 -13.13
CA TYR A 121 5.30 -14.01 -13.90
C TYR A 121 5.25 -12.51 -14.26
N ILE A 122 6.22 -11.71 -13.80
CA ILE A 122 6.29 -10.29 -14.12
C ILE A 122 7.28 -10.12 -15.26
N ASP A 123 6.82 -9.57 -16.38
CA ASP A 123 7.66 -9.42 -17.58
C ASP A 123 8.57 -8.19 -17.52
N LYS A 124 8.06 -7.09 -16.95
CA LYS A 124 8.71 -5.78 -16.92
C LYS A 124 8.96 -5.31 -15.50
N ALA A 125 10.13 -4.71 -15.26
CA ALA A 125 10.45 -4.14 -13.96
C ALA A 125 9.49 -3.00 -13.57
N GLU A 126 8.97 -2.24 -14.54
CA GLU A 126 8.03 -1.15 -14.27
C GLU A 126 6.70 -1.64 -13.69
N ASP A 127 6.25 -2.83 -14.10
CA ASP A 127 4.98 -3.43 -13.62
C ASP A 127 5.09 -3.93 -12.18
N SER A 128 6.31 -4.07 -11.65
CA SER A 128 6.56 -4.38 -10.24
C SER A 128 6.35 -3.17 -9.31
N VAL A 129 6.30 -1.96 -9.86
CA VAL A 129 6.19 -0.73 -9.07
C VAL A 129 4.71 -0.38 -8.88
N PRO A 130 4.24 -0.20 -7.63
CA PRO A 130 2.87 0.24 -7.37
C PRO A 130 2.65 1.67 -7.90
N ASN A 131 1.38 2.07 -8.01
CA ASN A 131 1.03 3.43 -8.43
C ASN A 131 1.54 4.46 -7.39
N VAL A 132 2.71 5.04 -7.68
CA VAL A 132 3.42 5.95 -6.77
C VAL A 132 2.59 7.19 -6.45
N PRO A 133 1.96 7.89 -7.43
CA PRO A 133 1.08 9.03 -7.11
C PRO A 133 -0.05 8.70 -6.15
N LEU A 134 -0.76 7.59 -6.37
CA LEU A 134 -1.88 7.19 -5.52
C LEU A 134 -1.41 6.96 -4.07
N CYS A 135 -0.37 6.13 -3.88
CA CYS A 135 0.19 5.86 -2.56
C CYS A 135 0.76 7.12 -1.92
N PHE A 136 1.39 7.99 -2.72
CA PHE A 136 1.98 9.22 -2.26
C PHE A 136 0.92 10.14 -1.65
N TYR A 137 -0.13 10.50 -2.39
CA TYR A 137 -1.14 11.43 -1.89
C TYR A 137 -1.97 10.85 -0.76
N SER A 138 -2.37 9.57 -0.84
CA SER A 138 -3.15 8.91 0.22
C SER A 138 -2.39 8.87 1.55
N PHE A 139 -1.07 8.65 1.53
CA PHE A 139 -0.25 8.69 2.74
C PHE A 139 -0.24 10.07 3.40
N ARG A 140 -0.16 11.15 2.61
CA ARG A 140 -0.17 12.53 3.17
C ARG A 140 -1.52 12.86 3.77
N VAL A 141 -2.61 12.54 3.08
CA VAL A 141 -3.96 12.73 3.61
C VAL A 141 -4.12 12.00 4.94
N MET A 142 -3.66 10.74 5.02
CA MET A 142 -3.68 9.95 6.25
C MET A 142 -2.89 10.61 7.39
N VAL A 143 -1.63 10.99 7.14
CA VAL A 143 -0.76 11.58 8.18
C VAL A 143 -1.26 12.96 8.63
N LEU A 144 -1.69 13.81 7.69
CA LEU A 144 -2.20 15.15 7.99
C LEU A 144 -3.48 15.09 8.83
N LEU A 145 -4.43 14.23 8.44
CA LEU A 145 -5.66 14.05 9.20
C LEU A 145 -5.40 13.35 10.54
N GLY A 146 -4.48 12.39 10.59
CA GLY A 146 -4.04 11.75 11.84
C GLY A 146 -3.46 12.75 12.85
N ALA A 147 -2.54 13.61 12.40
CA ALA A 147 -1.99 14.69 13.21
C ALA A 147 -3.08 15.69 13.65
N TYR A 148 -4.00 16.03 12.74
CA TYR A 148 -5.17 16.84 13.07
C TYR A 148 -6.01 16.22 14.20
N PHE A 149 -6.26 14.91 14.18
CA PHE A 149 -7.02 14.24 15.24
C PHE A 149 -6.33 14.31 16.60
N VAL A 150 -5.01 14.14 16.65
CA VAL A 150 -4.24 14.26 17.90
C VAL A 150 -4.40 15.65 18.50
N VAL A 151 -4.22 16.70 17.69
CA VAL A 151 -4.39 18.09 18.13
C VAL A 151 -5.85 18.37 18.52
N PHE A 152 -6.81 17.88 17.74
CA PHE A 152 -8.24 18.03 18.00
C PHE A 152 -8.64 17.42 19.33
N PHE A 153 -8.26 16.17 19.61
CA PHE A 153 -8.57 15.51 20.88
C PHE A 153 -7.86 16.19 22.06
N ALA A 154 -6.61 16.62 21.90
CA ALA A 154 -5.91 17.37 22.93
C ALA A 154 -6.63 18.69 23.28
N LEU A 155 -7.07 19.43 22.25
CA LEU A 155 -7.84 20.67 22.41
C LEU A 155 -9.20 20.43 23.07
N MET A 156 -9.92 19.39 22.65
CA MET A 156 -11.23 19.04 23.23
C MET A 156 -11.10 18.62 24.70
N LEU A 157 -10.07 17.84 25.05
CA LEU A 157 -9.78 17.47 26.43
C LEU A 157 -9.44 18.71 27.29
N PHE A 158 -8.65 19.64 26.74
CA PHE A 158 -8.31 20.88 27.43
C PHE A 158 -9.55 21.75 27.68
N LEU A 159 -10.40 21.94 26.66
CA LEU A 159 -11.65 22.71 26.77
C LEU A 159 -12.66 22.05 27.72
N SER A 160 -12.71 20.70 27.72
CA SER A 160 -13.54 19.90 28.63
C SER A 160 -13.13 20.13 30.09
N LYS A 161 -11.83 20.04 30.40
CA LYS A 161 -11.31 20.29 31.76
C LYS A 161 -11.54 21.72 32.27
N ARG A 162 -11.82 22.67 31.38
CA ARG A 162 -12.10 24.08 31.72
C ARG A 162 -13.60 24.41 31.73
N ASP A 163 -14.47 23.42 31.50
CA ASP A 163 -15.92 23.58 31.32
C ASP A 163 -16.32 24.60 30.25
N MET A 164 -15.45 24.85 29.26
CA MET A 164 -15.65 25.87 28.22
C MET A 164 -16.23 25.31 26.90
N LEU A 165 -16.53 24.01 26.84
CA LEU A 165 -17.07 23.38 25.63
C LEU A 165 -18.35 24.05 25.14
N HIS A 166 -19.25 24.39 26.06
CA HIS A 166 -20.54 25.05 25.75
C HIS A 166 -20.38 26.50 25.30
N LYS A 167 -19.25 27.15 25.62
CA LYS A 167 -18.98 28.56 25.30
C LYS A 167 -18.65 28.75 23.82
N TYR A 168 -18.09 27.73 23.18
CA TYR A 168 -17.57 27.82 21.82
C TYR A 168 -18.35 26.91 20.86
N ARG A 169 -19.43 27.44 20.26
CA ARG A 169 -20.27 26.70 19.30
C ARG A 169 -19.52 26.12 18.11
N TRP A 170 -18.41 26.74 17.69
CA TRP A 170 -17.58 26.22 16.59
C TRP A 170 -16.98 24.85 16.88
N THR A 171 -16.74 24.50 18.17
CA THR A 171 -16.18 23.21 18.56
C THR A 171 -17.14 22.05 18.24
N GLN A 172 -18.46 22.29 18.34
CA GLN A 172 -19.50 21.31 18.02
C GLN A 172 -19.57 21.05 16.51
N TYR A 173 -19.52 22.11 15.69
CA TYR A 173 -19.45 21.97 14.23
C TYR A 173 -18.19 21.23 13.78
N LEU A 174 -17.05 21.58 14.37
CA LEU A 174 -15.77 20.93 14.06
C LEU A 174 -15.79 19.44 14.45
N ALA A 175 -16.43 19.09 15.57
CA ALA A 175 -16.62 17.70 15.97
C ALA A 175 -17.49 16.91 14.99
N VAL A 176 -18.59 17.50 14.49
CA VAL A 176 -19.44 16.86 13.48
C VAL A 176 -18.70 16.65 12.16
N VAL A 177 -17.95 17.65 11.68
CA VAL A 177 -17.13 17.53 10.46
C VAL A 177 -16.05 16.45 10.63
N SER A 178 -15.47 16.36 11.83
CA SER A 178 -14.42 15.38 12.15
C SER A 178 -14.86 13.92 11.97
N ILE A 179 -16.18 13.63 12.06
CA ILE A 179 -16.73 12.29 11.77
C ILE A 179 -16.45 11.92 10.31
N PHE A 180 -16.72 12.81 9.36
CA PHE A 180 -16.46 12.56 7.94
C PHE A 180 -14.96 12.46 7.64
N LEU A 181 -14.15 13.32 8.26
CA LEU A 181 -12.68 13.27 8.11
C LEU A 181 -12.11 11.95 8.61
N ALA A 182 -12.71 11.33 9.64
CA ALA A 182 -12.26 10.04 10.17
C ALA A 182 -12.44 8.93 9.13
N TYR A 183 -13.57 8.91 8.43
CA TYR A 183 -13.80 7.99 7.32
C TYR A 183 -12.79 8.19 6.18
N ILE A 184 -12.51 9.44 5.78
CA ILE A 184 -11.51 9.74 4.73
C ILE A 184 -10.12 9.25 5.15
N THR A 185 -9.74 9.46 6.41
CA THR A 185 -8.46 9.02 6.96
C THR A 185 -8.35 7.49 6.91
N ALA A 186 -9.40 6.79 7.35
CA ALA A 186 -9.45 5.34 7.33
C ALA A 186 -9.32 4.78 5.91
N GLN A 187 -10.08 5.32 4.95
CA GLN A 187 -10.00 4.91 3.55
C GLN A 187 -8.63 5.20 2.94
N SER A 188 -8.02 6.34 3.26
CA SER A 188 -6.68 6.69 2.79
C SER A 188 -5.63 5.71 3.31
N GLY A 189 -5.73 5.28 4.57
CA GLY A 189 -4.86 4.25 5.14
C GLY A 189 -4.99 2.90 4.44
N TRP A 190 -6.22 2.46 4.16
CA TRP A 190 -6.48 1.25 3.37
C TRP A 190 -5.91 1.34 1.96
N ILE A 191 -6.06 2.48 1.29
CA ILE A 191 -5.49 2.70 -0.04
C ILE A 191 -3.97 2.57 0.01
N VAL A 192 -3.30 3.16 1.01
CA VAL A 192 -1.84 3.04 1.15
C VAL A 192 -1.42 1.58 1.37
N ALA A 193 -2.13 0.84 2.21
CA ALA A 193 -1.81 -0.56 2.50
C ALA A 193 -2.04 -1.48 1.29
N GLU A 194 -3.17 -1.35 0.60
CA GLU A 194 -3.53 -2.24 -0.52
C GLU A 194 -2.89 -1.83 -1.84
N ALA A 195 -2.91 -0.53 -2.18
CA ALA A 195 -2.30 -0.05 -3.41
C ALA A 195 -0.76 -0.10 -3.32
N GLY A 196 -0.19 0.08 -2.12
CA GLY A 196 1.25 -0.04 -1.90
C GLY A 196 1.78 -1.47 -2.05
N ARG A 197 0.90 -2.47 -1.88
CA ARG A 197 1.23 -3.89 -2.05
C ARG A 197 1.09 -4.38 -3.48
N GLN A 198 0.46 -3.62 -4.37
CA GLN A 198 0.42 -3.96 -5.80
C GLN A 198 1.85 -4.06 -6.36
N PRO A 199 2.14 -5.04 -7.23
CA PRO A 199 1.23 -5.97 -7.91
C PRO A 199 0.99 -7.31 -7.16
N TRP A 200 1.29 -7.38 -5.86
CA TRP A 200 1.30 -8.64 -5.11
C TRP A 200 -0.04 -8.93 -4.43
N ALA A 201 -0.57 -10.14 -4.62
CA ALA A 201 -1.65 -10.72 -3.82
C ALA A 201 -1.10 -11.48 -2.60
N ILE A 202 0.07 -12.12 -2.75
CA ILE A 202 0.93 -12.56 -1.66
C ILE A 202 2.33 -12.07 -2.01
N GLN A 203 2.95 -11.34 -1.08
CA GLN A 203 4.25 -10.69 -1.29
C GLN A 203 5.26 -11.68 -1.88
N ASP A 204 5.91 -11.30 -2.98
CA ASP A 204 6.96 -12.04 -3.71
C ASP A 204 6.58 -13.42 -4.27
N ILE A 205 5.40 -13.95 -3.96
CA ILE A 205 4.94 -15.30 -4.31
C ILE A 205 3.85 -15.27 -5.36
N LEU A 206 2.78 -14.49 -5.15
CA LEU A 206 1.61 -14.53 -6.02
C LEU A 206 1.27 -13.12 -6.51
N PRO A 207 1.54 -12.80 -7.78
CA PRO A 207 1.07 -11.56 -8.41
C PRO A 207 -0.44 -11.59 -8.62
N VAL A 208 -1.07 -10.42 -8.50
CA VAL A 208 -2.51 -10.23 -8.69
C VAL A 208 -2.97 -10.68 -10.08
N GLY A 209 -2.17 -10.40 -11.12
CA GLY A 209 -2.51 -10.77 -12.50
C GLY A 209 -2.67 -12.27 -12.74
N VAL A 210 -1.94 -13.10 -11.98
CA VAL A 210 -2.02 -14.57 -12.05
C VAL A 210 -3.13 -15.12 -11.17
N GLY A 211 -3.50 -14.40 -10.11
CA GLY A 211 -4.56 -14.79 -9.18
C GLY A 211 -5.99 -14.58 -9.69
N VAL A 212 -6.17 -14.01 -10.89
CA VAL A 212 -7.51 -13.74 -11.45
C VAL A 212 -8.12 -15.02 -12.03
N SER A 213 -9.33 -15.35 -11.58
CA SER A 213 -10.13 -16.45 -12.14
C SER A 213 -10.48 -16.20 -13.61
N SER A 214 -10.54 -17.26 -14.41
CA SER A 214 -10.92 -17.23 -15.83
C SER A 214 -12.43 -17.03 -16.02
N VAL A 215 -12.96 -15.88 -15.60
CA VAL A 215 -14.37 -15.49 -15.72
C VAL A 215 -14.54 -14.46 -16.83
N SER A 216 -15.69 -14.46 -17.51
CA SER A 216 -16.00 -13.46 -18.53
C SER A 216 -16.05 -12.05 -17.93
N ILE A 217 -15.43 -11.09 -18.62
CA ILE A 217 -15.40 -9.67 -18.22
C ILE A 217 -16.83 -9.14 -17.98
N SER A 218 -17.77 -9.54 -18.84
CA SER A 218 -19.19 -9.17 -18.71
C SER A 218 -19.81 -9.67 -17.40
N GLY A 219 -19.49 -10.89 -16.96
CA GLY A 219 -20.04 -11.43 -15.71
C GLY A 219 -19.55 -10.66 -14.48
N VAL A 220 -18.27 -10.29 -14.47
CA VAL A 220 -17.68 -9.47 -13.40
C VAL A 220 -18.32 -8.08 -13.36
N GLN A 221 -18.50 -7.42 -14.51
CA GLN A 221 -19.12 -6.10 -14.57
C GLN A 221 -20.58 -6.12 -14.10
N THR A 222 -21.36 -7.12 -14.52
CA THR A 222 -22.76 -7.25 -14.10
C THR A 222 -22.87 -7.47 -12.59
N THR A 223 -22.11 -8.41 -12.04
CA THR A 223 -22.13 -8.69 -10.59
C THR A 223 -21.65 -7.49 -9.78
N PHE A 224 -20.60 -6.80 -10.23
CA PHE A 224 -20.13 -5.56 -9.63
C PHE A 224 -21.24 -4.49 -9.57
N MET A 225 -21.96 -4.26 -10.68
CA MET A 225 -23.03 -3.28 -10.72
C MET A 225 -24.20 -3.65 -9.78
N ILE A 226 -24.55 -4.94 -9.72
CA ILE A 226 -25.57 -5.45 -8.79
C ILE A 226 -25.18 -5.15 -7.34
N PHE A 227 -23.95 -5.49 -6.94
CA PHE A 227 -23.46 -5.21 -5.59
C PHE A 227 -23.35 -3.70 -5.32
N ALA A 228 -22.91 -2.91 -6.29
CA ALA A 228 -22.80 -1.46 -6.17
C ALA A 228 -24.18 -0.82 -5.89
N ILE A 229 -25.21 -1.20 -6.66
CA ILE A 229 -26.58 -0.73 -6.45
C ILE A 229 -27.09 -1.17 -5.07
N LEU A 230 -26.94 -2.46 -4.75
CA LEU A 230 -27.41 -3.03 -3.49
C LEU A 230 -26.77 -2.34 -2.27
N PHE A 231 -25.45 -2.15 -2.26
CA PHE A 231 -24.75 -1.46 -1.18
C PHE A 231 -25.11 0.03 -1.11
N THR A 232 -25.36 0.68 -2.25
CA THR A 232 -25.80 2.09 -2.27
C THR A 232 -27.18 2.26 -1.64
N VAL A 233 -28.12 1.35 -1.96
CA VAL A 233 -29.46 1.32 -1.35
C VAL A 233 -29.36 1.09 0.16
N MET A 234 -28.54 0.12 0.57
CA MET A 234 -28.32 -0.21 1.98
C MET A 234 -27.71 0.96 2.75
N LEU A 235 -26.69 1.62 2.20
CA LEU A 235 -26.07 2.80 2.78
C LEU A 235 -27.07 3.95 2.94
N SER A 236 -27.89 4.20 1.92
CA SER A 236 -28.92 5.24 1.96
C SER A 236 -29.97 4.98 3.04
N ALA A 237 -30.44 3.73 3.15
CA ALA A 237 -31.37 3.32 4.20
C ALA A 237 -30.74 3.48 5.60
N MET A 238 -29.49 3.05 5.78
CA MET A 238 -28.76 3.17 7.04
C MET A 238 -28.60 4.62 7.48
N ILE A 239 -28.16 5.51 6.58
CA ILE A 239 -28.05 6.96 6.87
C ILE A 239 -29.43 7.53 7.21
N GLY A 240 -30.48 7.15 6.48
CA GLY A 240 -31.85 7.57 6.75
C GLY A 240 -32.33 7.18 8.15
N ILE A 241 -32.10 5.93 8.56
CA ILE A 241 -32.43 5.44 9.90
C ILE A 241 -31.61 6.18 10.96
N MET A 242 -30.29 6.31 10.77
CA MET A 242 -29.41 6.96 11.73
C MET A 242 -29.82 8.43 11.96
N VAL A 243 -30.07 9.20 10.90
CA VAL A 243 -30.53 10.59 11.01
C VAL A 243 -31.91 10.67 11.67
N LYS A 244 -32.82 9.75 11.36
CA LYS A 244 -34.15 9.69 11.99
C LYS A 244 -34.05 9.43 13.50
N GLN A 245 -33.16 8.56 13.95
CA GLN A 245 -32.95 8.29 15.37
C GLN A 245 -32.23 9.44 16.08
N ILE A 246 -31.21 10.03 15.47
CA ILE A 246 -30.53 11.22 16.00
C ILE A 246 -31.53 12.37 16.22
N ARG A 247 -32.48 12.57 15.30
CA ARG A 247 -33.52 13.60 15.43
C ARG A 247 -34.55 13.33 16.52
N LYS A 248 -34.84 12.07 16.82
CA LYS A 248 -35.79 11.72 17.90
C LYS A 248 -35.25 12.08 19.28
N GLY A 249 -33.92 12.09 19.45
CA GLY A 249 -33.28 12.31 20.74
C GLY A 249 -33.56 11.18 21.75
N PRO A 250 -32.96 11.24 22.95
CA PRO A 250 -33.26 10.30 24.03
C PRO A 250 -34.72 10.49 24.47
N GLN A 251 -35.46 9.39 24.62
CA GLN A 251 -36.77 9.41 25.26
C GLN A 251 -36.56 9.70 26.75
N ASN A 252 -36.79 10.94 27.14
CA ASN A 252 -37.04 11.31 28.53
C ASN A 252 -38.54 11.23 28.81
#